data_AF-A0A0D2NSY0-F1
#
_entry.id   AF-A0A0D2NSY0-F1
#
_cell.length_a   1.000
_cell.length_b   1.000
_cell.length_c   1.000
_cell.angle_alpha   90.00
_cell.angle_beta   90.00
_cell.angle_gamma   90.00
#
_symmetry.space_group_name_H-M   'P 1'
#
loop_
_entity.id
_entity.type
_entity.pdbx_description
1 polymer ?
#
loop_
_entity_poly.entity_id
_entity_poly.type
_entity_poly.pdbx_seq_one_letter_code
_entity_poly.pdbx_strand_id
1 'polypeptide(L)'
;MAAYVGDKITEADAARVAEFEARVDPNDREAVALLDEMKAQLKKLQDIKRNEDPRLSFSTPEFKEAQRAFTDAFKKNFGKPVEWALVKEYPWSAPQLRKLETPLDAQLQVRP
;
A
#
# COMPACT_ATOMS: atom_id res chain seq x y z
N MET A 1 -1.38 20.96 -3.47
CA MET A 1 -1.64 19.56 -3.07
C MET A 1 -2.79 19.05 -3.92
N ALA A 2 -2.63 17.94 -4.64
CA ALA A 2 -3.69 17.39 -5.49
C ALA A 2 -4.74 16.70 -4.59
N ALA A 3 -5.95 17.24 -4.55
CA ALA A 3 -7.08 16.59 -3.88
C ALA A 3 -7.41 15.29 -4.64
N TYR A 4 -7.29 14.15 -3.97
CA TYR A 4 -7.53 12.84 -4.57
C TYR A 4 -9.02 12.70 -4.92
N VAL A 5 -9.34 12.17 -6.09
CA VAL A 5 -10.74 12.05 -6.59
C VAL A 5 -11.61 11.22 -5.63
N GLY A 6 -11.02 10.30 -4.88
CA GLY A 6 -11.69 9.50 -3.86
C GLY A 6 -12.05 10.23 -2.54
N ASP A 7 -11.48 11.39 -2.24
CA ASP A 7 -11.90 12.20 -1.07
C ASP A 7 -13.29 12.79 -1.27
N LYS A 8 -13.58 13.22 -2.50
CA LYS A 8 -14.84 13.89 -2.84
C LYS A 8 -16.07 12.98 -2.73
N ILE A 9 -15.89 11.67 -2.89
CA ILE A 9 -16.99 10.68 -2.83
C ILE A 9 -17.42 10.50 -1.37
N THR A 10 -16.47 10.31 -0.45
CA THR A 10 -16.77 10.11 0.98
C THR A 10 -17.36 11.34 1.66
N GLU A 11 -16.97 12.55 1.26
CA GLU A 11 -17.55 13.79 1.78
C GLU A 11 -18.98 14.01 1.28
N ALA A 12 -19.23 13.73 0.00
CA ALA A 12 -20.57 13.83 -0.58
C ALA A 12 -21.53 12.80 0.05
N ASP A 13 -21.08 11.58 0.29
CA ASP A 13 -21.89 10.56 0.95
C ASP A 13 -22.14 10.88 2.44
N ALA A 14 -21.15 11.45 3.14
CA ALA A 14 -21.35 11.95 4.50
C ALA A 14 -22.38 13.09 4.58
N ALA A 15 -22.35 14.01 3.62
CA ALA A 15 -23.34 15.09 3.52
C ALA A 15 -24.75 14.54 3.27
N ARG A 16 -24.89 13.53 2.40
CA ARG A 16 -26.18 12.88 2.14
C ARG A 16 -26.74 12.18 3.37
N VAL A 17 -25.91 11.49 4.15
CA VAL A 17 -26.35 10.84 5.40
C VAL A 17 -26.79 11.88 6.42
N ALA A 18 -26.07 13.00 6.55
CA ALA A 18 -26.43 14.09 7.46
C ALA A 18 -27.75 14.78 7.07
N GLU A 19 -27.99 14.99 5.78
CA GLU A 19 -29.27 15.49 5.27
C GLU A 19 -30.42 14.52 5.52
N PHE A 20 -30.16 13.22 5.42
CA PHE A 20 -31.15 12.18 5.70
C PHE A 20 -31.48 12.12 7.20
N GLU A 21 -30.47 12.19 8.06
CA GLU A 21 -30.62 12.28 9.52
C GLU A 21 -31.46 13.47 9.96
N ALA A 22 -31.32 14.62 9.30
CA ALA A 22 -32.11 15.80 9.59
C ALA A 22 -33.59 15.69 9.17
N ARG A 23 -33.93 14.74 8.29
CA ARG A 23 -35.28 14.57 7.71
C ARG A 23 -36.02 13.33 8.22
N VAL A 24 -35.32 12.37 8.81
CA VAL A 24 -35.90 11.12 9.32
C VAL A 24 -36.79 11.41 10.53
N ASP A 25 -38.03 10.89 10.49
CA ASP A 25 -38.93 10.89 11.63
C ASP A 25 -38.52 9.75 12.60
N PRO A 26 -38.24 10.05 13.89
CA PRO A 26 -37.88 9.04 14.88
C PRO A 26 -38.91 7.92 15.08
N ASN A 27 -40.17 8.13 14.68
CA ASN A 27 -41.22 7.12 14.80
C ASN A 27 -41.30 6.15 13.62
N ASP A 28 -40.60 6.43 12.51
CA ASP A 28 -40.58 5.54 11.35
C ASP A 28 -39.43 4.52 11.46
N ARG A 29 -39.80 3.28 11.75
CA ARG A 29 -38.84 2.18 11.96
C ARG A 29 -38.03 1.84 10.71
N GLU A 30 -38.60 1.99 9.51
CA GLU A 30 -37.90 1.68 8.26
C GLU A 30 -36.87 2.77 7.94
N ALA A 31 -37.25 4.03 8.15
CA ALA A 31 -36.37 5.17 7.96
C ALA A 31 -35.16 5.15 8.93
N VAL A 32 -35.39 4.76 10.18
CA VAL A 32 -34.32 4.59 11.19
C VAL A 32 -33.40 3.42 10.83
N ALA A 33 -33.95 2.28 10.41
CA ALA A 33 -33.16 1.12 10.00
C ALA A 33 -32.26 1.42 8.79
N LEU A 34 -32.79 2.16 7.82
CA LEU A 34 -32.03 2.61 6.64
C LEU A 34 -30.89 3.55 7.04
N LEU A 35 -31.14 4.48 7.96
CA LEU A 35 -30.13 5.40 8.46
C LEU A 35 -28.98 4.68 9.18
N ASP A 36 -29.29 3.67 9.98
CA ASP A 36 -28.27 2.82 10.62
C ASP A 36 -27.45 2.04 9.59
N GLU A 37 -28.08 1.52 8.54
CA GLU A 37 -27.37 0.83 7.46
C GLU A 37 -26.44 1.79 6.70
N MET A 38 -26.91 2.99 6.35
CA MET A 38 -26.09 4.00 5.68
C MET A 38 -24.87 4.41 6.52
N LYS A 39 -25.05 4.58 7.85
CA LYS A 39 -23.95 4.87 8.78
C LYS A 39 -22.94 3.71 8.85
N ALA A 40 -23.41 2.46 8.86
CA ALA A 40 -22.55 1.29 8.87
C ALA A 40 -21.73 1.16 7.58
N GLN A 41 -22.34 1.40 6.42
CA GLN A 41 -21.66 1.38 5.13
C GLN A 41 -20.62 2.49 5.01
N LEU A 42 -20.94 3.71 5.46
CA LEU A 42 -20.00 4.84 5.45
C LEU A 42 -18.78 4.57 6.33
N LYS A 43 -18.99 3.98 7.52
CA LYS A 43 -17.90 3.55 8.40
C LYS A 43 -17.01 2.49 7.74
N LYS A 44 -17.60 1.52 7.05
CA LYS A 44 -16.84 0.48 6.33
C LYS A 44 -15.97 1.07 5.22
N LEU A 45 -16.49 2.05 4.47
CA LEU A 45 -15.73 2.76 3.43
C LEU A 45 -14.56 3.57 4.03
N GLN A 46 -14.77 4.21 5.18
CA GLN A 46 -13.71 4.91 5.90
C GLN A 46 -12.62 3.95 6.41
N ASP A 47 -12.99 2.78 6.93
CA ASP A 47 -12.02 1.78 7.42
C ASP A 47 -11.18 1.18 6.29
N ILE A 48 -11.77 0.91 5.13
CA ILE A 48 -11.03 0.46 3.94
C ILE A 48 -10.03 1.53 3.51
N LYS A 49 -10.49 2.79 3.41
CA LYS A 49 -9.64 3.93 2.99
C LYS A 49 -8.51 4.22 3.97
N ARG A 50 -8.72 4.02 5.28
CA ARG A 50 -7.67 4.14 6.30
C ARG A 50 -6.51 3.18 6.06
N ASN A 51 -6.79 1.99 5.53
CA ASN A 51 -5.79 1.00 5.20
C ASN A 51 -5.18 1.20 3.80
N GLU A 52 -5.86 1.95 2.92
CA GLU A 52 -5.41 2.27 1.58
C GLU A 52 -4.51 3.51 1.50
N ASP A 53 -4.43 4.36 2.53
CA ASP A 53 -3.56 5.53 2.50
C ASP A 53 -2.09 5.08 2.37
N PRO A 54 -1.43 5.31 1.22
CA PRO A 54 -0.07 4.88 0.96
C PRO A 54 0.95 5.57 1.87
N ARG A 55 0.54 6.62 2.61
CA ARG A 55 1.38 7.28 3.61
C ARG A 55 1.27 6.61 4.99
N LEU A 56 0.12 6.03 5.33
CA LEU A 56 -0.04 5.21 6.53
C LEU A 56 0.44 3.77 6.34
N SER A 57 0.47 3.26 5.11
CA SER A 57 0.96 1.90 4.79
C SER A 57 2.43 1.66 5.13
N PHE A 58 3.24 2.71 5.37
CA PHE A 58 4.61 2.59 5.89
C PHE A 58 4.68 2.50 7.43
N SER A 59 3.59 2.82 8.12
CA SER A 59 3.54 2.90 9.58
C SER A 59 2.85 1.72 10.24
N THR A 60 2.19 0.86 9.45
CA THR A 60 1.51 -0.33 9.93
C THR A 60 2.51 -1.33 10.52
N PRO A 61 2.10 -2.11 11.55
CA PRO A 61 2.94 -3.16 12.11
C PRO A 61 3.43 -4.14 11.04
N GLU A 62 2.57 -4.50 10.08
CA GLU A 62 2.91 -5.46 9.02
C GLU A 62 4.00 -4.94 8.10
N PHE A 63 3.99 -3.64 7.77
CA PHE A 63 5.04 -3.04 6.95
C PHE A 63 6.36 -2.91 7.71
N LYS A 64 6.33 -2.53 8.98
CA LYS A 64 7.54 -2.46 9.81
C LYS A 64 8.19 -3.83 9.98
N GLU A 65 7.39 -4.88 10.12
CA GLU A 65 7.86 -6.26 10.15
C GLU A 65 8.44 -6.70 8.80
N ALA A 66 7.74 -6.41 7.69
CA ALA A 66 8.26 -6.67 6.35
C ALA A 66 9.56 -5.91 6.07
N GLN A 67 9.67 -4.66 6.51
CA GLN A 67 10.88 -3.84 6.40
C GLN A 67 12.02 -4.39 7.26
N ARG A 68 11.75 -4.85 8.49
CA ARG A 68 12.74 -5.53 9.34
C ARG A 68 13.22 -6.82 8.69
N ALA A 69 12.29 -7.68 8.26
CA ALA A 69 12.62 -8.94 7.58
C ALA A 69 13.43 -8.70 6.30
N PHE A 70 13.06 -7.70 5.50
CA PHE A 70 13.84 -7.27 4.33
C PHE A 70 15.23 -6.79 4.73
N THR A 71 15.33 -5.93 5.73
CA THR A 71 16.62 -5.38 6.20
C THR A 71 17.53 -6.48 6.76
N ASP A 72 16.99 -7.44 7.49
CA ASP A 72 17.74 -8.55 8.08
C ASP A 72 18.19 -9.56 7.01
N ALA A 73 17.32 -9.88 6.05
CA ALA A 73 17.69 -10.69 4.89
C ALA A 73 18.75 -9.98 4.02
N PHE A 74 18.60 -8.67 3.82
CA PHE A 74 19.54 -7.84 3.08
C PHE A 74 20.91 -7.80 3.79
N LYS A 75 20.94 -7.57 5.11
CA LYS A 75 22.16 -7.65 5.95
C LYS A 75 22.84 -9.01 5.89
N LYS A 76 22.08 -10.10 5.91
CA LYS A 76 22.62 -11.48 5.80
C LYS A 76 23.27 -11.77 4.45
N ASN A 77 22.89 -11.02 3.42
CA ASN A 77 23.42 -11.13 2.07
C ASN A 77 24.54 -10.11 1.78
N PHE A 78 24.77 -9.11 2.63
CA PHE A 78 25.95 -8.25 2.53
C PHE A 78 27.22 -9.04 2.80
N GLY A 79 28.22 -8.88 1.93
CA GLY A 79 29.50 -9.57 2.02
C GLY A 79 29.50 -10.99 1.45
N LYS A 80 28.34 -11.50 1.01
CA LYS A 80 28.32 -12.70 0.16
C LYS A 80 28.58 -12.31 -1.29
N PRO A 81 29.25 -13.17 -2.06
CA PRO A 81 29.41 -12.95 -3.49
C PRO A 81 28.04 -12.86 -4.19
N VAL A 82 27.91 -11.93 -5.13
CA VAL A 82 26.71 -11.76 -5.94
C VAL A 82 26.58 -12.97 -6.86
N GLU A 83 25.59 -13.82 -6.61
CA GLU A 83 25.34 -15.02 -7.40
C GLU A 83 24.38 -14.77 -8.58
N TRP A 84 23.59 -13.70 -8.54
CA TRP A 84 22.56 -13.40 -9.54
C TRP A 84 22.70 -11.96 -10.01
N ALA A 85 22.73 -11.76 -11.32
CA ALA A 85 22.80 -10.43 -11.91
C ALA A 85 21.98 -10.37 -13.22
N LEU A 86 21.62 -9.15 -13.59
CA LEU A 86 21.08 -8.87 -14.92
C LEU A 86 22.25 -8.88 -15.91
N VAL A 87 22.36 -9.95 -16.67
CA VAL A 87 23.40 -10.12 -17.68
C VAL A 87 22.81 -9.79 -19.04
N LYS A 88 23.50 -8.91 -19.76
CA LYS A 88 23.20 -8.59 -21.15
C LYS A 88 24.22 -9.30 -22.03
N GLU A 89 23.82 -10.41 -22.63
CA GLU A 89 24.73 -11.23 -23.45
C GLU A 89 25.13 -10.53 -24.74
N TYR A 90 24.20 -9.79 -25.35
CA TYR A 90 24.42 -9.10 -26.62
C TYR A 90 24.01 -7.62 -26.53
N PRO A 91 24.66 -6.71 -27.26
CA PRO A 91 24.35 -5.27 -27.23
C PRO A 91 22.89 -4.92 -27.58
N TRP A 92 22.21 -5.78 -28.34
CA TRP A 92 20.82 -5.61 -28.74
C TRP A 92 19.81 -6.40 -27.90
N SER A 93 20.25 -7.25 -26.95
CA SER A 93 19.34 -8.07 -26.14
C SER A 93 18.83 -7.33 -24.90
N ALA A 94 17.62 -7.65 -24.44
CA ALA A 94 17.17 -7.22 -23.13
C ALA A 94 18.01 -7.92 -22.03
N PRO A 95 18.39 -7.23 -20.93
CA PRO A 95 19.07 -7.87 -19.81
C PRO A 95 18.19 -8.97 -19.20
N GLN A 96 18.77 -10.14 -18.95
CA GLN A 96 18.07 -11.27 -18.32
C GLN A 96 18.69 -11.57 -16.95
N LEU A 97 17.84 -11.89 -15.97
CA LEU A 97 18.30 -12.32 -14.65
C LEU A 97 18.86 -13.74 -14.77
N ARG A 98 20.17 -13.89 -14.58
CA ARG A 98 20.83 -15.20 -14.63
C ARG A 98 21.75 -15.39 -13.44
N LYS A 99 21.94 -16.66 -13.06
CA LYS A 99 22.94 -17.05 -12.09
C LYS A 99 24.32 -16.90 -12.75
N LEU A 100 25.24 -16.20 -12.09
CA LEU A 100 26.61 -16.01 -12.54
C LEU A 100 27.40 -17.31 -12.33
N GLU A 101 28.18 -17.71 -13.34
CA GLU A 101 29.07 -18.88 -13.23
C GLU A 101 30.21 -18.63 -12.26
N THR A 102 30.77 -17.41 -12.30
CA THR A 102 31.73 -16.93 -11.31
C THR A 102 31.03 -15.89 -10.44
N PRO A 103 30.80 -16.18 -9.14
CA PRO A 103 30.15 -15.23 -8.26
C PRO A 103 31.02 -13.96 -8.12
N LEU A 104 30.39 -12.78 -8.22
CA LEU A 104 31.10 -11.51 -8.20
C LEU A 104 31.25 -11.02 -6.76
N ASP A 105 32.49 -10.83 -6.28
CA ASP A 105 32.71 -10.28 -4.95
C ASP A 105 32.18 -8.85 -4.86
N ALA A 106 31.28 -8.61 -3.90
CA ALA A 106 30.64 -7.31 -3.71
C ALA A 106 31.65 -6.19 -3.35
N GLN A 107 32.87 -6.54 -2.93
CA GLN A 107 33.93 -5.60 -2.54
C GLN A 107 34.83 -5.15 -3.71
N LEU A 108 34.72 -5.80 -4.88
CA LEU A 108 35.68 -5.61 -5.98
C LEU A 108 35.36 -4.41 -6.90
N GLN A 109 34.25 -3.68 -6.68
CA GLN A 109 33.84 -2.51 -7.48
C GLN A 109 33.90 -1.17 -6.73
N VAL A 110 34.86 -0.99 -5.83
CA VAL A 110 35.32 0.35 -5.43
C VAL A 110 36.74 0.54 -5.93
N ARG A 111 36.88 0.80 -7.24
CA ARG A 111 38.06 1.51 -7.75
C ARG A 111 37.59 2.91 -8.19
N PRO A 112 38.37 3.96 -7.85
CA PRO A 112 37.99 5.36 -8.07
C PRO A 112 37.79 5.69 -9.55
#